data_AF-A0A2E4H302-F1
#
_entry.id   AF-A0A2E4H302-F1
#
_cell.length_a   1.000
_cell.length_b   1.000
_cell.length_c   1.000
_cell.angle_alpha   90.00
_cell.angle_beta   90.00
_cell.angle_gamma   90.00
#
_symmetry.space_group_name_H-M   'P 1'
#
loop_
_entity.id
_entity.type
_entity.pdbx_description
1 polymer ?
#
loop_
_entity_poly.entity_id
_entity_poly.type
_entity_poly.pdbx_seq_one_letter_code
_entity_poly.pdbx_strand_id
1 'polypeptide(L)'
;MRNALVILFATAGLALAGCAGGGGDAKAPAAKKAAAKKPSKPHIQAVFKKGSKVCTWTDGKGNKGTDYYYKDKTALSGSADRVMGKDMKQGTWQITGAAMNLNWYGGKKGKGVWYKVSKTGKKSYKLSGAGGKGTYNVKCK
;
A
#
# COMPACT_ATOMS: atom_id res chain seq x y z
N MET A 1 -47.27 12.22 21.59
CA MET A 1 -46.64 11.83 22.86
C MET A 1 -45.12 11.92 22.73
N ARG A 2 -44.51 12.75 23.58
CA ARG A 2 -43.17 12.67 24.20
C ARG A 2 -41.95 12.45 23.28
N ASN A 3 -41.14 13.49 23.03
CA ASN A 3 -40.05 14.06 23.87
C ASN A 3 -38.73 13.28 23.76
N ALA A 4 -37.68 13.93 23.26
CA ALA A 4 -36.36 14.06 23.91
C ALA A 4 -35.45 14.92 23.00
N LEU A 5 -35.38 16.24 23.24
CA LEU A 5 -34.45 16.93 24.14
C LEU A 5 -33.05 17.10 23.53
N VAL A 6 -32.87 18.27 22.91
CA VAL A 6 -31.59 18.88 22.53
C VAL A 6 -30.89 19.32 23.82
N ILE A 7 -29.63 18.92 24.02
CA ILE A 7 -28.78 19.42 25.11
C ILE A 7 -27.58 20.15 24.51
N LEU A 8 -27.58 21.47 24.73
CA LEU A 8 -26.47 22.42 24.63
C LEU A 8 -25.50 22.23 25.80
N PHE A 9 -24.18 22.24 25.56
CA PHE A 9 -23.10 22.73 26.45
C PHE A 9 -21.79 22.71 25.60
N ALA A 10 -20.83 23.63 25.64
CA ALA A 10 -20.65 24.89 26.34
C ALA A 10 -19.60 25.70 25.55
N THR A 11 -19.80 27.01 25.42
CA THR A 11 -18.79 27.95 24.94
C THR A 11 -17.87 28.33 26.09
N ALA A 12 -16.59 27.93 26.02
CA ALA A 12 -15.54 28.50 26.84
C ALA A 12 -14.71 29.44 25.95
N GLY A 13 -14.81 30.74 26.23
CA GLY A 13 -14.01 31.77 25.58
C GLY A 13 -12.54 31.66 25.96
N LEU A 14 -11.66 31.89 24.99
CA LEU A 14 -10.29 32.30 25.24
C LEU A 14 -10.09 33.69 24.66
N ALA A 15 -9.78 34.61 25.57
CA ALA A 15 -9.56 36.02 25.35
C ALA A 15 -8.41 36.27 24.35
N LEU A 16 -8.67 37.09 23.32
CA LEU A 16 -7.63 37.82 22.61
C LEU A 16 -7.33 39.10 23.39
N ALA A 17 -6.51 38.96 24.44
CA ALA A 17 -5.81 40.10 25.01
C ALA A 17 -4.68 40.46 24.04
N GLY A 18 -4.82 41.62 23.39
CA GLY A 18 -3.73 42.23 22.66
C GLY A 18 -2.61 42.62 23.62
N CYS A 19 -1.36 42.43 23.18
CA CYS A 19 -0.25 43.21 23.66
C CYS A 19 0.50 43.72 22.43
N ALA A 20 0.36 45.03 22.19
CA ALA A 20 1.23 45.77 21.32
C ALA A 20 2.59 45.94 22.03
N GLY A 21 3.66 45.57 21.34
CA GLY A 21 5.05 45.76 21.76
C GLY A 21 5.92 45.71 20.52
N GLY A 22 6.62 46.81 20.25
CA GLY A 22 7.20 47.14 18.95
C GLY A 22 8.54 46.48 18.63
N GLY A 23 8.98 46.73 17.39
CA GLY A 23 10.37 46.87 16.97
C GLY A 23 11.28 45.65 17.11
N GLY A 24 11.69 45.08 15.98
CA GLY A 24 12.85 44.20 15.93
C GLY A 24 12.86 43.28 14.72
N ASP A 25 13.62 43.67 13.71
CA ASP A 25 14.05 42.84 12.59
C ASP A 25 14.52 41.46 13.04
N ALA A 26 13.75 40.42 12.75
CA ALA A 26 14.21 39.04 12.80
C ALA A 26 13.52 38.24 11.69
N LYS A 27 14.19 38.20 10.54
CA LYS A 27 13.90 37.33 9.40
C LYS A 27 13.77 35.88 9.89
N ALA A 28 12.54 35.42 10.08
CA ALA A 28 12.25 34.03 10.40
C ALA A 28 12.89 33.13 9.32
N PRO A 29 13.69 32.11 9.69
CA PRO A 29 14.28 31.23 8.69
C PRO A 29 13.14 30.52 7.97
N ALA A 30 13.03 30.80 6.66
CA ALA A 30 12.10 30.13 5.78
C ALA A 30 12.19 28.63 6.04
N ALA A 31 11.11 28.06 6.56
CA ALA A 31 10.96 26.63 6.71
C ALA A 31 11.15 26.03 5.32
N LYS A 32 12.35 25.49 5.06
CA LYS A 32 12.64 24.73 3.85
C LYS A 32 11.62 23.62 3.84
N LYS A 33 10.55 23.77 3.03
CA LYS A 33 9.65 22.67 2.67
C LYS A 33 10.58 21.57 2.20
N ALA A 34 10.78 20.57 3.05
CA ALA A 34 11.56 19.40 2.70
C ALA A 34 10.90 18.87 1.43
N ALA A 35 11.60 19.02 0.30
CA ALA A 35 11.12 18.51 -0.96
C ALA A 35 10.80 17.03 -0.73
N ALA A 36 9.51 16.70 -0.75
CA ALA A 36 9.06 15.34 -0.60
C ALA A 36 9.83 14.53 -1.63
N LYS A 37 10.76 13.68 -1.15
CA LYS A 37 11.60 12.86 -2.02
C LYS A 37 10.65 12.12 -2.95
N LYS A 38 10.63 12.51 -4.24
CA LYS A 38 9.96 11.75 -5.29
C LYS A 38 10.37 10.29 -5.08
N PRO A 39 9.44 9.32 -4.99
CA PRO A 39 9.83 7.92 -4.88
C PRO A 39 10.45 7.48 -6.22
N SER A 40 11.74 7.76 -6.38
CA SER A 40 12.55 7.46 -7.56
C SER A 40 13.14 6.05 -7.42
N LYS A 41 12.27 5.05 -7.33
CA LYS A 41 12.67 3.64 -7.55
C LYS A 41 11.60 2.97 -8.38
N PRO A 42 11.96 2.14 -9.39
CA PRO A 42 10.99 1.52 -10.28
C PRO A 42 9.99 0.75 -9.44
N HIS A 43 8.82 1.35 -9.43
CA HIS A 43 7.62 0.89 -8.79
C HIS A 43 7.31 -0.53 -9.31
N ILE A 44 6.69 -1.42 -8.53
CA ILE A 44 6.42 -2.81 -8.97
C ILE A 44 5.71 -2.85 -10.34
N GLN A 45 4.91 -1.83 -10.66
CA GLN A 45 4.36 -1.57 -11.99
C GLN A 45 5.39 -1.71 -13.13
N ALA A 46 6.60 -1.15 -12.99
CA ALA A 46 7.62 -1.20 -14.04
C ALA A 46 8.12 -2.62 -14.35
N VAL A 47 8.06 -3.52 -13.36
CA VAL A 47 8.40 -4.93 -13.54
C VAL A 47 7.31 -5.66 -14.31
N PHE A 48 6.05 -5.35 -14.01
CA PHE A 48 4.89 -6.03 -14.59
C PHE A 48 4.42 -5.44 -15.93
N LYS A 49 4.72 -4.16 -16.23
CA LYS A 49 4.43 -3.53 -17.53
C LYS A 49 5.08 -4.27 -18.71
N LYS A 50 6.24 -4.91 -18.49
CA LYS A 50 7.02 -5.62 -19.51
C LYS A 50 6.48 -7.00 -19.89
N GLY A 51 5.34 -7.42 -19.35
CA GLY A 51 4.71 -8.70 -19.67
C GLY A 51 4.60 -9.63 -18.47
N SER A 52 4.28 -10.89 -18.75
CA SER A 52 4.16 -11.93 -17.73
C SER A 52 5.42 -12.04 -16.86
N LYS A 53 5.24 -12.30 -15.57
CA LYS A 53 6.31 -12.31 -14.57
C LYS A 53 6.28 -13.59 -13.76
N VAL A 54 7.46 -14.12 -13.46
CA VAL A 54 7.62 -15.21 -12.49
C VAL A 54 8.30 -14.63 -11.25
N CYS A 55 7.68 -14.82 -10.09
CA CYS A 55 8.21 -14.33 -8.83
C CYS A 55 8.23 -15.44 -7.78
N THR A 56 9.39 -15.66 -7.17
CA THR A 56 9.50 -16.51 -5.98
C THR A 56 9.15 -15.70 -4.75
N TRP A 57 8.53 -16.32 -3.76
CA TRP A 57 8.19 -15.66 -2.50
C TRP A 57 8.50 -16.51 -1.27
N THR A 58 8.63 -15.83 -0.14
CA THR A 58 8.68 -16.42 1.20
C THR A 58 7.74 -15.63 2.11
N ASP A 59 6.82 -16.30 2.79
CA ASP A 59 5.90 -15.65 3.72
C ASP A 59 6.57 -15.39 5.09
N GLY A 60 5.84 -14.71 5.99
CA GLY A 60 6.33 -14.43 7.35
C GLY A 60 6.53 -15.66 8.23
N LYS A 61 6.05 -16.83 7.82
CA LYS A 61 6.22 -18.12 8.53
C LYS A 61 7.34 -18.97 7.93
N GLY A 62 8.02 -18.49 6.88
CA GLY A 62 9.09 -19.20 6.19
C GLY A 62 8.62 -20.13 5.07
N ASN A 63 7.32 -20.22 4.79
CA ASN A 63 6.82 -20.99 3.65
C ASN A 63 7.25 -20.33 2.35
N LYS A 64 7.53 -21.14 1.33
CA LYS A 64 8.03 -20.68 0.02
C LYS A 64 7.09 -21.10 -1.10
N GLY A 65 7.13 -20.34 -2.18
CA GLY A 65 6.42 -20.70 -3.40
C GLY A 65 6.86 -19.86 -4.58
N THR A 66 6.26 -20.15 -5.73
CA THR A 66 6.47 -19.43 -6.97
C THR A 66 5.13 -18.99 -7.52
N ASP A 67 5.02 -17.70 -7.82
CA ASP A 67 3.87 -17.11 -8.49
C ASP A 67 4.20 -16.84 -9.96
N TYR A 68 3.30 -17.25 -10.83
CA TYR A 68 3.31 -17.01 -12.26
C TYR A 68 2.21 -15.99 -12.55
N TYR A 69 2.58 -14.81 -13.00
CA TYR A 69 1.68 -13.71 -13.30
C TYR A 69 1.56 -13.56 -14.81
N TYR A 70 0.38 -13.75 -15.37
CA TYR A 70 0.12 -13.66 -16.80
C TYR A 70 -0.48 -12.29 -17.13
N LYS A 71 0.00 -11.64 -18.20
CA LYS A 71 -0.52 -10.36 -18.70
C LYS A 71 -1.58 -10.58 -19.77
N ASP A 72 -2.68 -11.22 -19.39
CA ASP A 72 -3.78 -11.62 -20.28
C ASP A 72 -4.99 -10.67 -20.24
N LYS A 73 -5.06 -9.75 -19.27
CA LYS A 73 -6.13 -8.75 -19.16
C LYS A 73 -5.67 -7.33 -19.45
N THR A 74 -4.75 -6.78 -18.67
CA THR A 74 -4.22 -5.43 -18.88
C THR A 74 -2.72 -5.37 -18.60
N ALA A 75 -2.07 -4.22 -18.83
CA ALA A 75 -0.66 -4.02 -18.47
C ALA A 75 -0.36 -4.14 -16.96
N LEU A 76 -1.39 -4.07 -16.10
CA LEU A 76 -1.26 -4.10 -14.65
C LEU A 76 -2.26 -5.08 -14.00
N SER A 77 -2.85 -6.00 -14.75
CA SER A 77 -3.72 -7.05 -14.21
C SER A 77 -3.79 -8.27 -15.11
N GLY A 78 -4.17 -9.40 -14.53
CA GLY A 78 -4.37 -10.63 -15.28
C GLY A 78 -4.60 -11.83 -14.38
N SER A 79 -4.51 -13.02 -14.97
CA SER A 79 -4.53 -14.30 -14.28
C SER A 79 -3.19 -14.59 -13.61
N ALA A 80 -3.19 -15.43 -12.58
CA ALA A 80 -1.99 -15.88 -11.92
C ALA A 80 -2.13 -17.31 -11.37
N ASP A 81 -1.02 -18.03 -11.31
CA ASP A 81 -0.91 -19.31 -10.62
C ASP A 81 0.13 -19.21 -9.50
N ARG A 82 -0.16 -19.85 -8.37
CA ARG A 82 0.76 -19.99 -7.23
C ARG A 82 1.06 -21.45 -7.00
N VAL A 83 2.32 -21.81 -7.15
CA VAL A 83 2.83 -23.15 -6.89
C VAL A 83 3.51 -23.18 -5.52
N MET A 84 3.12 -24.14 -4.68
CA MET A 84 3.63 -24.37 -3.33
C MET A 84 3.93 -25.86 -3.18
N GLY A 85 5.15 -26.28 -3.51
CA GLY A 85 5.49 -27.71 -3.55
C GLY A 85 4.68 -28.42 -4.63
N LYS A 86 3.85 -29.40 -4.23
CA LYS A 86 2.95 -30.15 -5.13
C LYS A 86 1.60 -29.46 -5.34
N ASP A 87 1.27 -28.46 -4.52
CA ASP A 87 0.00 -27.76 -4.57
C ASP A 87 0.05 -26.58 -5.54
N MET A 88 -1.08 -26.29 -6.18
CA MET A 88 -1.25 -25.14 -7.04
C MET A 88 -2.58 -24.43 -6.75
N LYS A 89 -2.53 -23.09 -6.75
CA LYS A 89 -3.71 -22.22 -6.66
C LYS A 89 -3.75 -21.28 -7.84
N GLN A 90 -4.86 -21.27 -8.55
CA GLN A 90 -5.10 -20.28 -9.59
C GLN A 90 -5.66 -18.99 -8.97
N GLY A 91 -5.64 -17.89 -9.71
CA GLY A 91 -6.06 -16.61 -9.19
C GLY A 91 -5.95 -15.47 -10.19
N THR A 92 -6.07 -14.25 -9.69
CA THR A 92 -5.83 -13.02 -10.43
C THR A 92 -4.95 -12.07 -9.65
N TRP A 93 -4.27 -11.21 -10.40
CA TRP A 93 -3.49 -10.12 -9.85
C TRP A 93 -3.93 -8.78 -10.45
N GLN A 94 -3.73 -7.72 -9.68
CA GLN A 94 -3.89 -6.34 -10.14
C GLN A 94 -2.90 -5.44 -9.40
N ILE A 95 -2.36 -4.43 -10.08
CA ILE A 95 -1.50 -3.40 -9.48
C ILE A 95 -2.16 -2.04 -9.67
N THR A 96 -2.35 -1.32 -8.57
CA THR A 96 -2.89 0.04 -8.55
C THR A 96 -2.00 0.91 -7.66
N GLY A 97 -1.45 2.00 -8.21
CA GLY A 97 -0.50 2.84 -7.47
C GLY A 97 0.60 1.97 -6.87
N ALA A 98 0.79 2.08 -5.55
CA ALA A 98 1.76 1.31 -4.76
C ALA A 98 1.26 0.02 -4.09
N ALA A 99 0.12 -0.48 -4.52
CA ALA A 99 -0.47 -1.69 -4.00
C ALA A 99 -0.62 -2.76 -5.08
N MET A 100 -0.57 -4.02 -4.65
CA MET A 100 -0.85 -5.19 -5.47
C MET A 100 -1.99 -5.98 -4.83
N ASN A 101 -3.05 -6.25 -5.58
CA ASN A 101 -4.09 -7.19 -5.21
C ASN A 101 -3.69 -8.58 -5.68
N LEU A 102 -3.77 -9.56 -4.79
CA LEU A 102 -3.69 -10.97 -5.12
C LEU A 102 -4.97 -11.66 -4.68
N ASN A 103 -5.66 -12.28 -5.63
CA ASN A 103 -6.90 -13.00 -5.40
C ASN A 103 -6.74 -14.44 -5.87
N TRP A 104 -6.44 -15.35 -4.95
CA TRP A 104 -6.32 -16.78 -5.24
C TRP A 104 -7.68 -17.46 -5.15
N TYR A 105 -8.11 -18.10 -6.24
CA TYR A 105 -9.33 -18.89 -6.34
C TYR A 105 -9.21 -20.09 -5.39
N GLY A 106 -10.04 -20.08 -4.36
CA GLY A 106 -9.84 -20.75 -3.07
C GLY A 106 -10.28 -19.89 -1.88
N GLY A 107 -10.49 -18.58 -2.11
CA GLY A 107 -11.32 -17.69 -1.28
C GLY A 107 -12.61 -17.24 -1.98
N LYS A 108 -13.43 -16.37 -1.36
CA LYS A 108 -14.61 -15.78 -2.01
C LYS A 108 -14.19 -14.95 -3.24
N LYS A 109 -14.74 -15.27 -4.41
CA LYS A 109 -14.56 -14.53 -5.68
C LYS A 109 -14.75 -13.02 -5.43
N GLY A 110 -13.77 -12.21 -5.81
CA GLY A 110 -13.78 -10.75 -5.60
C GLY A 110 -13.20 -10.26 -4.26
N LYS A 111 -12.72 -11.13 -3.36
CA LYS A 111 -12.10 -10.75 -2.08
C LYS A 111 -10.58 -10.96 -2.06
N GLY A 112 -9.89 -10.47 -3.09
CA GLY A 112 -8.42 -10.46 -3.10
C GLY A 112 -7.83 -9.62 -1.97
N VAL A 113 -6.60 -9.91 -1.59
CA VAL A 113 -5.89 -9.15 -0.56
C VAL A 113 -5.06 -8.07 -1.24
N TRP A 114 -5.26 -6.82 -0.81
CA TRP A 114 -4.39 -5.71 -1.18
C TRP A 114 -3.16 -5.68 -0.28
N TYR A 115 -2.00 -5.75 -0.92
CA TYR A 115 -0.70 -5.64 -0.30
C TYR A 115 -0.06 -4.31 -0.65
N LYS A 116 0.42 -3.58 0.36
CA LYS A 116 1.36 -2.48 0.13
C LYS A 116 2.67 -3.06 -0.36
N VAL A 117 3.23 -2.50 -1.43
CA VAL A 117 4.47 -2.98 -2.04
C VAL A 117 5.62 -2.04 -1.71
N SER A 118 6.67 -2.57 -1.09
CA SER A 118 7.90 -1.83 -0.79
C SER A 118 9.08 -2.49 -1.49
N LYS A 119 9.87 -1.73 -2.25
CA LYS A 119 11.07 -2.27 -2.89
C LYS A 119 12.16 -2.52 -1.86
N THR A 120 12.68 -3.75 -1.80
CA THR A 120 13.75 -4.16 -0.88
C THR A 120 15.08 -4.40 -1.60
N GLY A 121 15.09 -4.53 -2.93
CA GLY A 121 16.31 -4.74 -3.72
C GLY A 121 16.06 -4.74 -5.22
N LYS A 122 17.03 -5.21 -6.02
CA LYS A 122 16.87 -5.39 -7.47
C LYS A 122 15.80 -6.47 -7.72
N LYS A 123 14.71 -6.08 -8.40
CA LYS A 123 13.52 -6.92 -8.63
C LYS A 123 13.00 -7.63 -7.37
N SER A 124 13.28 -7.06 -6.19
CA SER A 124 12.95 -7.65 -4.89
C SER A 124 12.06 -6.69 -4.11
N TYR A 125 11.00 -7.23 -3.52
CA TYR A 125 9.89 -6.49 -2.95
C TYR A 125 9.41 -7.14 -1.66
N LYS A 126 8.86 -6.34 -0.74
CA LYS A 126 8.09 -6.78 0.40
C LYS A 126 6.64 -6.41 0.17
N LEU A 127 5.76 -7.41 0.22
CA LEU A 127 4.31 -7.27 0.23
C LEU A 127 3.83 -7.28 1.68
N SER A 128 3.09 -6.26 2.09
CA SER A 128 2.51 -6.18 3.44
C SER A 128 1.00 -6.04 3.35
N GLY A 129 0.28 -7.07 3.78
CA GLY A 129 -1.19 -7.07 3.80
C GLY A 129 -1.70 -6.32 5.03
N ALA A 130 -2.74 -5.50 4.86
CA ALA A 130 -3.41 -4.85 5.99
C ALA A 130 -4.20 -5.86 6.84
N GLY A 131 -4.41 -5.57 8.12
CA GLY A 131 -5.29 -6.36 9.00
C GLY A 131 -4.86 -7.82 9.19
N GLY A 132 -3.56 -8.08 9.38
CA GLY A 132 -3.06 -9.43 9.67
C GLY A 132 -2.98 -10.38 8.47
N LYS A 133 -3.21 -9.89 7.24
CA LYS A 133 -3.18 -10.69 6.00
C LYS A 133 -1.77 -11.16 5.56
N GLY A 134 -0.80 -11.12 6.47
CA GLY A 134 0.56 -11.61 6.29
C GLY A 134 1.48 -10.69 5.50
N THR A 135 2.76 -11.04 5.49
CA THR A 135 3.81 -10.38 4.73
C THR A 135 4.56 -11.38 3.86
N TYR A 136 5.00 -10.95 2.68
CA TYR A 136 5.78 -11.78 1.76
C TYR A 136 7.03 -11.03 1.30
N ASN A 137 8.17 -11.72 1.32
CA ASN A 137 9.37 -11.30 0.59
C ASN A 137 9.31 -11.91 -0.80
N VAL A 138 9.34 -11.09 -1.84
CA VAL A 138 9.10 -11.48 -3.23
C VAL A 138 10.29 -11.08 -4.09
N LYS A 139 10.71 -11.96 -5.00
CA LYS A 139 11.75 -11.69 -5.99
C LYS A 139 11.28 -12.12 -7.38
N CYS A 140 11.25 -11.19 -8.33
CA CYS A 140 10.74 -11.40 -9.68
C CYS A 140 11.85 -11.49 -10.73
N LYS A 141 11.61 -12.25 -11.80
CA LYS A 141 12.53 -12.40 -12.95
C LYS A 141 12.09 -11.55 -14.15
#